data_AF-A0A6P6M0X5-F1
#
_entry.id   AF-A0A6P6M0X5-F1
#
_cell.length_a   1.000
_cell.length_b   1.000
_cell.length_c   1.000
_cell.angle_alpha   90.00
_cell.angle_beta   90.00
_cell.angle_gamma   90.00
#
_symmetry.space_group_name_H-M   'P 1'
#
loop_
_entity.id
_entity.type
_entity.pdbx_description
1 polymer ?
#
loop_
_entity_poly.entity_id
_entity_poly.type
_entity_poly.pdbx_seq_one_letter_code
_entity_poly.pdbx_strand_id
1 'polypeptide(L)'
;MISRAAAVVFVLLCVLLLTARIILCATFTQERQQLLTKITNITQERDELKSERNDLQKKFADGWKCHQSSLYFFSSEKKNWTESRRYCRERGTDLIIINNREEQDFVKNICGSSGHFWIGLTDIEEEGRWK
;
A
#
# COMPACT_ATOMS: atom_id res chain seq x y z
N MET A 1 43.57 45.67 39.43
CA MET A 1 43.70 44.25 39.81
C MET A 1 42.30 43.66 39.90
N ILE A 2 41.96 42.68 39.05
CA ILE A 2 40.69 41.95 39.17
C ILE A 2 40.76 41.11 40.45
N SER A 3 39.71 41.16 41.30
CA SER A 3 39.69 40.35 42.51
C SER A 3 39.53 38.87 42.14
N ARG A 4 40.14 37.97 42.93
CA ARG A 4 40.04 36.51 42.72
C ARG A 4 38.58 36.05 42.63
N ALA A 5 37.68 36.69 43.38
CA ALA A 5 36.25 36.42 43.35
C ALA A 5 35.60 36.78 42.00
N ALA A 6 35.94 37.93 41.42
CA ALA A 6 35.42 38.36 40.12
C ALA A 6 35.84 37.41 38.98
N ALA A 7 37.08 36.89 39.03
CA ALA A 7 37.55 35.90 38.07
C ALA A 7 36.77 34.57 38.17
N VAL A 8 36.48 34.09 39.39
CA VAL A 8 35.69 32.87 39.61
C VAL A 8 34.26 33.03 39.08
N VAL A 9 33.61 34.17 39.36
CA VAL A 9 32.25 34.46 38.88
C VAL A 9 32.19 34.51 37.35
N PHE A 10 33.17 35.15 36.72
CA PHE A 10 33.26 35.21 35.26
C PHE A 10 33.40 33.81 34.64
N VAL A 11 34.28 32.97 35.19
CA VAL A 11 34.46 31.58 34.73
C VAL A 11 33.17 30.77 34.89
N LEU A 12 32.48 30.86 36.03
CA LEU A 12 31.21 30.17 36.24
C LEU A 12 30.13 30.62 35.26
N LEU A 13 30.03 31.92 35.01
CA LEU A 13 29.09 32.47 34.02
C LEU A 13 29.41 31.99 32.60
N CYS A 14 30.67 31.96 32.22
CA CYS A 14 31.10 31.38 30.93
C CYS A 14 30.72 29.90 30.83
N VAL A 15 30.96 29.09 31.87
CA VAL A 15 30.60 27.67 31.88
C VAL A 15 29.08 27.49 31.75
N LEU A 16 28.27 28.24 32.51
CA LEU A 16 26.81 28.17 32.42
C LEU A 16 26.31 28.52 31.02
N LEU A 17 26.82 29.61 30.42
CA LEU A 17 26.45 30.01 29.07
C LEU A 17 26.85 28.97 28.02
N LEU A 18 28.04 28.37 28.14
CA LEU A 18 28.49 27.30 27.25
C LEU A 18 27.60 26.06 27.37
N THR A 19 27.26 25.63 28.58
CA THR A 19 26.37 24.46 28.79
C THR A 19 24.97 24.71 28.23
N ALA A 20 24.39 25.89 28.45
CA ALA A 20 23.09 26.25 27.90
C ALA A 20 23.09 26.24 26.37
N ARG A 21 24.16 26.74 25.73
CA ARG A 21 24.33 26.69 24.27
C ARG A 21 24.47 25.27 23.75
N ILE A 22 25.23 24.41 24.44
CA ILE A 22 25.40 23.00 24.06
C ILE A 22 24.07 22.25 24.18
N ILE A 23 23.34 22.41 25.29
CA ILE A 23 22.04 21.76 25.49
C ILE A 23 21.05 22.20 24.43
N LEU A 24 20.93 23.51 24.17
CA LEU A 24 20.06 24.04 23.12
C LEU A 24 20.43 23.50 21.73
N CYS A 25 21.73 23.40 21.43
CA CYS A 25 22.21 22.85 20.16
C CYS A 25 21.88 21.35 20.03
N ALA A 26 22.02 20.59 21.12
CA ALA A 26 21.71 19.17 21.17
C ALA A 26 20.21 18.91 21.00
N THR A 27 19.35 19.63 21.73
CA THR A 27 17.88 19.47 21.62
C THR A 27 17.39 19.85 20.23
N PHE A 28 17.85 20.98 19.69
CA PHE A 28 17.50 21.39 18.33
C PHE A 28 17.99 20.39 17.28
N THR A 29 19.17 19.79 17.47
CA THR A 29 19.68 18.74 16.58
C THR A 29 18.85 17.47 16.67
N GLN A 30 18.40 17.07 17.86
CA GLN A 30 17.52 15.93 18.06
C GLN A 30 16.17 16.14 17.36
N GLU A 31 15.50 17.27 17.57
CA GLU A 31 14.23 17.59 16.90
C GLU A 31 14.37 17.61 15.38
N ARG A 32 15.45 18.20 14.86
CA ARG A 32 15.75 18.19 13.43
C ARG A 32 15.90 16.77 12.88
N GLN A 33 16.63 15.90 13.57
CA GLN A 33 16.78 14.51 13.14
C GLN A 33 15.45 13.76 13.16
N GLN A 34 14.65 13.93 14.21
CA GLN A 34 13.30 13.35 14.28
C GLN A 34 12.41 13.81 13.13
N LEU A 35 12.46 15.10 12.79
CA LEU A 35 11.71 15.65 11.65
C LEU A 35 12.21 15.09 10.32
N LEU A 36 13.54 14.96 10.12
CA LEU A 36 14.11 14.38 8.92
C LEU A 36 13.69 12.92 8.72
N THR A 37 13.70 12.12 9.79
CA THR A 37 13.21 10.73 9.74
C THR A 37 11.73 10.66 9.36
N LYS A 38 10.89 11.55 9.92
CA LYS A 38 9.47 11.61 9.57
C LYS A 38 9.27 12.01 8.10
N ILE A 39 10.00 13.01 7.62
CA ILE A 39 9.90 13.49 6.23
C ILE A 39 10.34 12.41 5.24
N THR A 40 11.41 11.68 5.54
CA THR A 40 11.90 10.59 4.70
C THR A 40 10.90 9.44 4.64
N ASN A 41 10.37 8.98 5.79
CA ASN A 41 9.35 7.93 5.82
C ASN A 41 8.09 8.32 5.03
N ILE A 42 7.56 9.54 5.25
CA ILE A 42 6.39 10.04 4.51
C ILE A 42 6.67 10.17 3.01
N THR A 43 7.90 10.53 2.63
CA THR A 43 8.28 10.62 1.21
C THR A 43 8.33 9.25 0.58
N GLN A 44 8.84 8.24 1.28
CA GLN A 44 8.84 6.85 0.83
C GLN A 44 7.41 6.32 0.69
N GLU A 45 6.57 6.45 1.72
CA GLU A 45 5.15 6.03 1.67
C GLU A 45 4.40 6.71 0.50
N ARG A 46 4.66 8.01 0.27
CA ARG A 46 4.08 8.72 -0.87
C ARG A 46 4.50 8.10 -2.20
N ASP A 47 5.77 7.73 -2.34
CA ASP A 47 6.29 7.23 -3.61
C ASP A 47 5.84 5.78 -3.87
N GLU A 48 5.70 4.96 -2.82
CA GLU A 48 5.04 3.65 -2.88
C GLU A 48 3.58 3.78 -3.33
N LEU A 49 2.78 4.64 -2.67
CA LEU A 49 1.39 4.89 -3.04
C LEU A 49 1.22 5.45 -4.45
N LYS A 50 2.16 6.28 -4.91
CA LYS A 50 2.17 6.77 -6.30
C LYS A 50 2.40 5.61 -7.27
N SER A 51 3.31 4.70 -6.97
CA SER A 51 3.56 3.52 -7.79
C SER A 51 2.32 2.65 -7.89
N GLU A 52 1.71 2.30 -6.75
CA GLU A 52 0.47 1.51 -6.71
C GLU A 52 -0.66 2.18 -7.50
N ARG A 53 -0.83 3.49 -7.34
CA ARG A 53 -1.83 4.26 -8.09
C ARG A 53 -1.57 4.22 -9.60
N ASN A 54 -0.31 4.27 -10.04
CA ASN A 54 0.03 4.16 -11.45
C ASN A 54 -0.28 2.76 -12.00
N ASP A 55 0.00 1.71 -11.23
CA ASP A 55 -0.32 0.33 -11.61
C ASP A 55 -1.84 0.10 -11.70
N LEU A 56 -2.60 0.65 -10.73
CA LEU A 56 -4.06 0.63 -10.77
C LEU A 56 -4.59 1.38 -11.99
N GLN A 57 -4.06 2.56 -12.29
CA GLN A 57 -4.44 3.35 -13.45
C GLN A 57 -4.19 2.58 -14.76
N LYS A 58 -3.06 1.87 -14.85
CA LYS A 58 -2.77 0.98 -15.99
C LYS A 58 -3.79 -0.16 -16.09
N LYS A 59 -4.11 -0.85 -14.99
CA LYS A 59 -5.13 -1.91 -14.98
C LYS A 59 -6.49 -1.40 -15.44
N PHE A 60 -6.91 -0.20 -15.02
CA PHE A 60 -8.16 0.39 -15.49
C PHE A 60 -8.14 0.69 -16.99
N ALA A 61 -7.01 1.16 -17.53
CA ALA A 61 -6.82 1.33 -18.97
C ALA A 61 -6.89 0.00 -19.74
N ASP A 62 -6.40 -1.08 -19.13
CA ASP A 62 -6.47 -2.45 -19.67
C ASP A 62 -7.87 -3.11 -19.50
N GLY A 63 -8.87 -2.36 -19.01
CA GLY A 63 -10.26 -2.82 -18.90
C GLY A 63 -10.61 -3.59 -17.63
N TRP A 64 -9.73 -3.58 -16.62
CA TRP A 64 -10.06 -4.13 -15.30
C TRP A 64 -11.13 -3.28 -14.62
N LYS A 65 -12.01 -3.93 -13.85
CA LYS A 65 -13.09 -3.30 -13.10
C LYS A 65 -12.84 -3.45 -11.61
N CYS A 66 -13.02 -2.37 -10.86
CA CYS A 66 -12.98 -2.41 -9.40
C CYS A 66 -14.40 -2.57 -8.87
N HIS A 67 -14.59 -3.49 -7.94
CA HIS A 67 -15.81 -3.59 -7.14
C HIS A 67 -15.42 -3.86 -5.70
N GLN A 68 -15.90 -3.01 -4.80
CA GLN A 68 -15.48 -2.96 -3.40
C GLN A 68 -13.96 -2.77 -3.28
N SER A 69 -13.24 -3.79 -2.81
CA SER A 69 -11.78 -3.76 -2.62
C SER A 69 -11.04 -4.75 -3.53
N SER A 70 -11.72 -5.28 -4.56
CA SER A 70 -11.20 -6.29 -5.47
C SER A 70 -11.22 -5.82 -6.92
N LEU A 71 -10.25 -6.32 -7.70
CA LEU A 71 -10.09 -6.05 -9.13
C LEU A 71 -10.49 -7.28 -9.95
N TYR A 72 -11.34 -7.06 -10.95
CA TYR A 72 -11.91 -8.10 -11.78
C TYR A 72 -11.59 -7.85 -13.25
N PHE A 73 -11.18 -8.90 -13.95
CA PHE A 73 -10.96 -8.88 -15.39
C PHE A 73 -11.94 -9.82 -16.08
N PHE A 74 -12.66 -9.30 -17.08
CA PHE A 74 -13.64 -10.06 -17.85
C PHE A 74 -13.08 -10.29 -19.25
N SER A 75 -12.60 -11.52 -19.49
CA SER A 75 -12.05 -11.89 -20.80
C SER A 75 -13.16 -11.96 -21.85
N SER A 76 -12.86 -11.49 -23.06
CA SER A 76 -13.70 -11.69 -24.25
C SER A 76 -13.39 -12.99 -24.99
N GLU A 77 -12.36 -13.74 -24.56
CA GLU A 77 -11.93 -14.98 -25.20
C GLU A 77 -12.77 -16.18 -24.71
N LYS A 78 -13.29 -16.97 -25.66
CA LYS A 78 -13.96 -18.24 -25.35
C LYS A 78 -12.92 -19.32 -25.16
N LYS A 79 -12.88 -19.91 -23.96
CA LYS A 79 -11.96 -20.98 -23.55
C LYS A 79 -12.73 -22.00 -22.71
N ASN A 80 -12.20 -23.21 -22.56
CA ASN A 80 -12.71 -24.15 -21.55
C ASN A 80 -12.27 -23.73 -20.14
N TRP A 81 -12.83 -24.34 -19.10
CA TRP A 81 -12.56 -23.96 -17.71
C TRP A 81 -11.07 -24.02 -17.36
N THR A 82 -10.37 -25.09 -17.74
CA THR A 82 -8.94 -25.29 -17.46
C THR A 82 -8.07 -24.22 -18.13
N GLU A 83 -8.37 -23.91 -19.39
CA GLU A 83 -7.68 -22.87 -20.15
C GLU A 83 -7.96 -21.46 -19.61
N SER A 84 -9.21 -21.17 -19.22
CA SER A 84 -9.57 -19.91 -18.57
C SER A 84 -8.85 -19.75 -17.24
N ARG A 85 -8.76 -20.81 -16.43
CA ARG A 85 -8.01 -20.78 -15.17
C ARG A 85 -6.52 -20.52 -15.40
N ARG A 86 -5.93 -21.21 -16.38
CA ARG A 86 -4.53 -20.98 -16.79
C ARG A 86 -4.32 -19.53 -17.24
N TYR A 87 -5.23 -18.99 -18.05
CA TYR A 87 -5.17 -17.63 -18.54
C TYR A 87 -5.17 -16.57 -17.43
N CYS A 88 -5.97 -16.77 -16.37
CA CYS A 88 -5.96 -15.92 -15.18
C CYS A 88 -4.63 -16.04 -14.42
N ARG A 89 -4.13 -17.27 -14.22
CA ARG A 89 -2.88 -17.53 -13.49
C ARG A 89 -1.65 -16.94 -14.16
N GLU A 90 -1.59 -16.98 -15.48
CA GLU A 90 -0.54 -16.33 -16.27
C GLU A 90 -0.51 -14.80 -16.08
N ARG A 91 -1.61 -14.20 -15.60
CA ARG A 91 -1.73 -12.78 -15.26
C ARG A 91 -1.61 -12.50 -13.76
N GLY A 92 -1.23 -13.49 -12.96
CA GLY A 92 -1.10 -13.37 -11.51
C GLY A 92 -2.44 -13.32 -10.76
N THR A 93 -3.52 -13.81 -11.35
CA THR A 93 -4.84 -13.93 -10.71
C THR A 93 -5.40 -15.35 -10.81
N ASP A 94 -6.61 -15.62 -10.34
CA ASP A 94 -7.32 -16.88 -10.57
C ASP A 94 -8.77 -16.58 -11.00
N LEU A 95 -9.53 -17.61 -11.38
CA LEU A 95 -10.96 -17.45 -11.62
C LEU A 95 -11.67 -16.99 -10.34
N ILE A 96 -12.69 -16.14 -10.50
CA ILE A 96 -13.44 -15.56 -9.38
C ILE A 96 -14.15 -16.65 -8.58
N ILE A 97 -14.01 -16.62 -7.26
CA ILE A 97 -14.82 -17.41 -6.32
C ILE A 97 -15.85 -16.46 -5.73
N ILE A 98 -17.12 -16.70 -6.00
CA ILE A 98 -18.21 -15.83 -5.55
C ILE A 98 -18.58 -16.20 -4.11
N ASN A 99 -18.31 -15.31 -3.16
CA ASN A 99 -18.48 -15.59 -1.73
C ASN A 99 -19.75 -14.99 -1.12
N ASN A 100 -20.38 -14.03 -1.79
CA ASN A 100 -21.55 -13.35 -1.28
C ASN A 100 -22.52 -12.93 -2.41
N ARG A 101 -23.71 -12.49 -2.02
CA ARG A 101 -24.78 -12.12 -2.95
C ARG A 101 -24.42 -10.86 -3.74
N GLU A 102 -23.74 -9.92 -3.11
CA GLU A 102 -23.35 -8.65 -3.71
C GLU A 102 -22.39 -8.89 -4.89
N GLU A 103 -21.39 -9.76 -4.72
CA GLU A 103 -20.45 -10.17 -5.75
C GLU A 103 -21.16 -10.96 -6.85
N GLN A 104 -22.09 -11.86 -6.49
CA GLN A 104 -22.92 -12.57 -7.45
C GLN A 104 -23.73 -11.62 -8.36
N ASP A 105 -24.32 -10.58 -7.78
CA ASP A 105 -25.13 -9.59 -8.49
C ASP A 105 -24.26 -8.67 -9.36
N PHE A 106 -23.08 -8.30 -8.87
CA PHE A 106 -22.07 -7.57 -9.65
C PHE A 106 -21.66 -8.32 -10.93
N VAL A 107 -21.30 -9.61 -10.79
CA VAL A 107 -20.91 -10.45 -11.94
C VAL A 107 -22.06 -10.60 -12.93
N LYS A 108 -23.29 -10.85 -12.44
CA LYS A 108 -24.49 -10.94 -13.28
C LYS A 108 -24.74 -9.67 -14.08
N ASN A 109 -24.62 -8.50 -13.45
CA ASN A 109 -24.83 -7.22 -14.11
C ASN A 109 -23.83 -7.00 -15.26
N ILE A 110 -22.57 -7.42 -15.09
CA ILE A 110 -21.55 -7.32 -16.13
C ILE A 110 -21.78 -8.32 -17.27
N CYS A 111 -22.26 -9.52 -16.95
CA CYS A 111 -22.50 -10.59 -17.91
C CYS A 111 -23.71 -10.32 -18.83
N GLY A 112 -24.68 -9.55 -18.34
CA GLY A 112 -25.93 -9.32 -19.04
C GLY A 112 -26.73 -10.61 -19.22
N SER A 113 -27.78 -10.56 -20.04
CA SER A 113 -28.77 -11.65 -20.15
C SER A 113 -28.34 -12.86 -20.99
N SER A 114 -27.17 -12.84 -21.63
CA SER A 114 -26.76 -13.86 -22.61
C SER A 114 -25.29 -14.29 -22.53
N GLY A 115 -24.49 -13.69 -21.64
CA GLY A 115 -23.12 -14.12 -21.40
C GLY A 115 -23.06 -15.34 -20.50
N HIS A 116 -22.04 -16.17 -20.69
CA HIS A 116 -21.62 -17.19 -19.73
C HIS A 116 -20.13 -16.99 -19.46
N PHE A 117 -19.72 -17.05 -18.20
CA PHE A 117 -18.32 -16.95 -17.80
C PHE A 117 -17.95 -18.10 -16.87
N TRP A 118 -16.70 -18.54 -16.96
CA TRP A 118 -16.15 -19.48 -15.99
C TRP A 118 -15.85 -18.78 -14.67
N ILE A 119 -16.22 -19.45 -13.58
CA ILE A 119 -15.89 -19.07 -12.21
C ILE A 119 -15.01 -20.17 -11.60
N GLY A 120 -14.37 -19.86 -10.48
CA GLY A 120 -13.45 -20.74 -9.77
C GLY A 120 -14.14 -21.83 -8.96
N LEU A 121 -15.18 -22.47 -9.52
CA LEU A 121 -15.86 -23.63 -8.94
C LEU A 121 -15.65 -24.86 -9.83
N THR A 122 -15.28 -25.99 -9.23
CA THR A 122 -15.13 -27.28 -9.92
C THR A 122 -15.36 -28.46 -8.97
N ASP A 123 -15.87 -29.56 -9.51
CA ASP A 123 -16.01 -30.86 -8.85
C ASP A 123 -15.17 -31.95 -9.55
N ILE A 124 -14.19 -31.56 -10.36
CA ILE A 124 -13.35 -32.48 -11.15
C ILE A 124 -12.58 -33.50 -10.28
N GLU A 125 -12.34 -33.18 -9.01
CA GLU A 125 -11.69 -34.07 -8.06
C GLU A 125 -12.65 -35.13 -7.50
N GLU A 126 -13.90 -34.76 -7.25
CA GLU A 126 -14.94 -35.65 -6.73
C GLU A 126 -16.32 -35.15 -7.13
N GLU A 127 -16.97 -35.92 -8.01
CA GLU A 127 -18.29 -35.62 -8.55
C GLU A 127 -19.30 -35.31 -7.44
N GLY A 128 -19.99 -34.17 -7.56
CA GLY A 128 -20.96 -33.71 -6.56
C GLY A 128 -20.35 -32.97 -5.36
N ARG A 129 -19.02 -32.89 -5.22
CA ARG A 129 -18.33 -32.05 -4.23
C ARG A 129 -17.63 -30.86 -4.90
N TRP A 130 -18.37 -29.76 -5.01
CA TRP A 130 -17.86 -28.49 -5.54
C TRP A 130 -16.83 -27.85 -4.60
N LYS A 131 -15.71 -27.43 -5.17
CA LYS A 131 -14.64 -26.68 -4.52
C LYS A 131 -14.28 -25.43 -5.31
#